data_AF-A0A954JA65-F1
#
_entry.id   AF-A0A954JA65-F1
#
_cell.length_a   1.000
_cell.length_b   1.000
_cell.length_c   1.000
_cell.angle_alpha   90.00
_cell.angle_beta   90.00
_cell.angle_gamma   90.00
#
_symmetry.space_group_name_H-M   'P 1'
#
loop_
_entity.id
_entity.type
_entity.pdbx_description
1 polymer ?
#
loop_
_entity_poly.entity_id
_entity_poly.type
_entity_poly.pdbx_seq_one_letter_code
_entity_poly.pdbx_strand_id
1 'polypeptide(L)'
;MKRTFLNSHFGQCVIGRTLTTESLHAMVGAKPEEPTVRHPTAAAIQRLDAIFGFSSNAYSQDWDIEFADGARLAEFVSTYSNLIMDDDERFALMTLIIASAHDALDFHNMGEAEWRTIHDLLVADFLLHASTIYYWCCVDATCMDECFTLSPLMRAVWNEAVPDKEQMSAIPSGG
;
A
#
# COMPACT_ATOMS: atom_id res chain seq x y z
N MET A 1 -23.94 55.69 34.79
CA MET A 1 -25.05 54.78 35.18
C MET A 1 -25.44 54.03 33.90
N LYS A 2 -25.16 52.76 33.61
CA LYS A 2 -24.81 51.54 34.38
C LYS A 2 -23.91 50.60 33.51
N ARG A 3 -23.01 49.86 34.18
CA ARG A 3 -22.49 48.48 33.95
C ARG A 3 -21.83 48.15 32.60
N THR A 4 -20.50 47.97 32.51
CA THR A 4 -19.65 46.82 32.93
C THR A 4 -20.05 45.50 32.25
N PHE A 5 -19.25 45.09 31.24
CA PHE A 5 -19.08 43.70 30.83
C PHE A 5 -17.60 43.30 30.96
N LEU A 6 -17.42 42.02 31.25
CA LEU A 6 -16.29 41.36 31.87
C LEU A 6 -14.99 41.31 31.04
N ASN A 7 -13.87 41.34 31.77
CA ASN A 7 -12.56 40.79 31.41
C ASN A 7 -12.66 39.32 30.96
N SER A 8 -11.81 38.91 30.01
CA SER A 8 -10.91 37.77 30.21
C SER A 8 -9.77 37.77 29.19
N HIS A 9 -8.62 37.27 29.61
CA HIS A 9 -7.30 37.52 29.06
C HIS A 9 -7.00 36.76 27.77
N PHE A 10 -6.28 37.44 26.87
CA PHE A 10 -5.40 36.84 25.88
C PHE A 10 -4.36 35.97 26.60
N GLY A 11 -4.53 34.65 26.56
CA GLY A 11 -3.48 33.71 26.88
C GLY A 11 -2.50 33.61 25.72
N GLN A 12 -1.33 34.24 25.85
CA GLN A 12 -0.16 33.92 25.05
C GLN A 12 0.26 32.47 25.37
N CYS A 13 0.16 31.57 24.40
CA CYS A 13 0.84 30.28 24.45
C CYS A 13 2.16 30.42 23.68
N VAL A 14 3.22 30.77 24.40
CA VAL A 14 4.60 30.63 23.94
C VAL A 14 5.09 29.28 24.44
N ILE A 15 5.24 28.27 23.57
CA ILE A 15 6.44 27.43 23.52
C ILE A 15 6.60 26.94 22.07
N GLY A 16 7.44 27.65 21.31
CA GLY A 16 8.08 27.08 20.13
C GLY A 16 8.94 25.91 20.59
N ARG A 17 8.60 24.69 20.16
CA ARG A 17 9.55 23.60 20.14
C ARG A 17 10.24 23.64 18.79
N THR A 18 11.44 24.21 18.74
CA THR A 18 12.41 23.82 17.72
C THR A 18 12.59 22.31 17.85
N LEU A 19 12.11 21.58 16.84
CA LEU A 19 12.40 20.16 16.71
C LEU A 19 13.92 20.04 16.57
N THR A 20 14.56 19.43 17.55
CA THR A 20 15.98 19.06 17.41
C THR A 20 16.08 17.96 16.36
N THR A 21 17.21 17.88 15.66
CA THR A 21 17.49 16.82 14.68
C THR A 21 17.36 15.41 15.30
N GLU A 22 17.56 15.30 16.62
CA GLU A 22 17.33 14.08 17.40
C GLU A 22 15.83 13.75 17.56
N SER A 23 14.94 14.75 17.67
CA SER A 23 13.49 14.54 17.75
C SER A 23 12.89 14.14 16.40
N LEU A 24 13.56 14.45 15.27
CA LEU A 24 13.16 13.99 13.95
C LEU A 24 13.54 12.50 13.74
N HIS A 25 14.71 12.09 14.26
CA HIS A 25 15.14 10.68 14.23
C HIS A 25 14.23 9.75 15.04
N ALA A 26 13.67 10.23 16.16
CA ALA A 26 12.79 9.43 17.01
C ALA A 26 11.36 9.25 16.47
N MET A 27 10.96 9.97 15.42
CA MET A 27 9.67 9.78 14.74
C MET A 27 9.73 8.75 13.60
N VAL A 28 10.91 8.22 13.30
CA VAL A 28 11.06 7.05 12.45
C VAL A 28 10.83 5.84 13.36
N GLY A 29 9.61 5.30 13.31
CA GLY A 29 9.31 4.02 13.96
C GLY A 29 10.36 2.97 13.55
N ALA A 30 10.61 2.00 14.42
CA ALA A 30 11.52 0.90 14.09
C ALA A 30 11.14 0.32 12.72
N LYS A 31 12.17 0.04 11.88
CA LYS A 31 11.99 -0.57 10.56
C LYS A 31 11.02 -1.75 10.69
N PRO A 32 9.96 -1.83 9.86
CA PRO A 32 9.07 -2.95 9.91
C PRO A 32 9.80 -4.26 9.60
N GLU A 33 9.40 -5.33 10.26
CA GLU A 33 9.98 -6.65 10.01
C GLU A 33 9.61 -7.10 8.60
N GLU A 34 10.61 -7.63 7.88
CA GLU A 34 10.47 -8.04 6.50
C GLU A 34 9.63 -9.34 6.40
N PRO A 35 8.51 -9.33 5.68
CA PRO A 35 7.66 -10.50 5.50
C PRO A 35 8.32 -11.53 4.57
N THR A 36 7.82 -12.77 4.61
CA THR A 36 8.24 -13.80 3.63
C THR A 36 7.85 -13.35 2.23
N VAL A 37 8.83 -13.31 1.32
CA VAL A 37 8.60 -12.94 -0.08
C VAL A 37 7.70 -13.98 -0.76
N ARG A 38 6.67 -13.50 -1.45
CA ARG A 38 5.79 -14.31 -2.30
C ARG A 38 5.84 -13.78 -3.73
N HIS A 39 5.70 -14.69 -4.69
CA HIS A 39 5.69 -14.37 -6.12
C HIS A 39 4.43 -14.95 -6.80
N PRO A 40 3.88 -14.28 -7.83
CA PRO A 40 2.80 -14.84 -8.63
C PRO A 40 3.21 -16.19 -9.23
N THR A 41 2.33 -17.19 -9.15
CA THR A 41 2.59 -18.50 -9.74
C THR A 41 2.25 -18.50 -11.23
N ALA A 42 2.90 -19.37 -12.01
CA ALA A 42 2.61 -19.50 -13.44
C ALA A 42 1.15 -19.89 -13.73
N ALA A 43 0.53 -20.68 -12.84
CA ALA A 43 -0.88 -21.08 -12.97
C ALA A 43 -1.82 -19.89 -12.75
N ALA A 44 -1.57 -19.07 -11.72
CA ALA A 44 -2.33 -17.85 -11.47
C ALA A 44 -2.21 -16.85 -12.63
N ILE A 45 -0.98 -16.60 -13.10
CA ILE A 45 -0.71 -15.74 -14.26
C ILE A 45 -1.49 -16.21 -15.49
N GLN A 46 -1.40 -17.50 -15.84
CA GLN A 46 -2.10 -18.04 -17.03
C GLN A 46 -3.63 -17.86 -16.94
N ARG A 47 -4.20 -18.00 -15.74
CA ARG A 47 -5.63 -17.79 -15.55
C ARG A 47 -6.00 -16.32 -15.69
N LEU A 48 -5.23 -15.40 -15.10
CA LEU A 48 -5.46 -13.96 -15.21
C LEU A 48 -5.25 -13.45 -16.63
N ASP A 49 -4.27 -13.97 -17.36
CA ASP A 49 -4.07 -13.68 -18.78
C ASP A 49 -5.32 -14.01 -19.61
N ALA A 50 -5.91 -15.19 -19.36
CA ALA A 50 -7.13 -15.61 -20.04
C ALA A 50 -8.33 -14.71 -19.68
N ILE A 51 -8.39 -14.19 -18.46
CA ILE A 51 -9.46 -13.29 -18.00
C ILE A 51 -9.32 -11.90 -18.64
N PHE A 52 -8.12 -11.34 -18.64
CA PHE A 52 -7.87 -9.96 -19.06
C PHE A 52 -7.44 -9.82 -20.53
N GLY A 53 -7.28 -10.93 -21.24
CA GLY A 53 -6.86 -10.96 -22.63
C GLY A 53 -5.38 -10.60 -22.83
N PHE A 54 -4.54 -10.84 -21.82
CA PHE A 54 -3.11 -10.60 -21.93
C PHE A 54 -2.41 -11.68 -22.76
N SER A 55 -1.22 -11.35 -23.27
CA SER A 55 -0.39 -12.26 -24.05
C SER A 55 1.00 -12.39 -23.43
N SER A 56 1.06 -12.80 -22.15
CA SER A 56 2.35 -13.10 -21.51
C SER A 56 3.00 -14.33 -22.12
N ASN A 57 4.31 -14.45 -21.95
CA ASN A 57 5.06 -15.61 -22.41
C ASN A 57 6.16 -16.01 -21.41
N ALA A 58 6.87 -17.10 -21.68
CA ALA A 58 7.89 -17.63 -20.77
C ALA A 58 9.08 -16.69 -20.52
N TYR A 59 9.21 -15.59 -21.28
CA TYR A 59 10.23 -14.56 -21.10
C TYR A 59 9.70 -13.28 -20.45
N SER A 60 8.38 -13.17 -20.21
CA SER A 60 7.81 -12.07 -19.43
C SER A 60 8.41 -12.11 -18.02
N GLN A 61 9.02 -11.01 -17.62
CA GLN A 61 9.54 -10.81 -16.27
C GLN A 61 8.69 -9.73 -15.61
N ASP A 62 8.49 -9.82 -14.30
CA ASP A 62 7.69 -8.84 -13.56
C ASP A 62 6.32 -8.62 -14.23
N TRP A 63 5.57 -9.71 -14.45
CA TRP A 63 4.30 -9.74 -15.19
C TRP A 63 3.32 -8.65 -14.73
N ASP A 64 3.26 -8.40 -13.43
CA ASP A 64 2.43 -7.36 -12.82
C ASP A 64 2.83 -5.95 -13.24
N ILE A 65 4.12 -5.71 -13.50
CA ILE A 65 4.65 -4.43 -14.01
C ILE A 65 4.47 -4.34 -15.52
N GLU A 66 4.77 -5.40 -16.28
CA GLU A 66 4.62 -5.42 -17.75
C GLU A 66 3.18 -5.17 -18.20
N PHE A 67 2.21 -5.71 -17.46
CA PHE A 67 0.78 -5.62 -17.77
C PHE A 67 0.03 -4.59 -16.93
N ALA A 68 0.73 -3.82 -16.10
CA ALA A 68 0.15 -2.69 -15.37
C ALA A 68 -0.48 -1.70 -16.34
N ASP A 69 -1.71 -1.28 -16.04
CA ASP A 69 -2.44 -0.30 -16.84
C ASP A 69 -3.39 0.49 -15.94
N GLY A 70 -3.02 1.73 -15.65
CA GLY A 70 -3.81 2.62 -14.81
C GLY A 70 -5.20 2.90 -15.37
N ALA A 71 -5.41 2.85 -16.69
CA ALA A 71 -6.73 3.02 -17.30
C ALA A 71 -7.65 1.81 -17.08
N ARG A 72 -7.09 0.65 -16.74
CA ARG A 72 -7.83 -0.60 -16.45
C ARG A 72 -7.97 -0.89 -14.95
N LEU A 73 -7.48 -0.01 -14.08
CA LEU A 73 -7.48 -0.22 -12.62
C LEU A 73 -8.86 -0.63 -12.08
N ALA A 74 -9.94 0.03 -12.52
CA ALA A 74 -11.31 -0.28 -12.10
C ALA A 74 -11.75 -1.71 -12.49
N GLU A 75 -11.31 -2.22 -13.65
CA GLU A 75 -11.57 -3.58 -14.11
C GLU A 75 -10.88 -4.60 -13.19
N PHE A 76 -9.62 -4.35 -12.84
CA PHE A 76 -8.83 -5.24 -12.00
C PHE A 76 -9.40 -5.30 -10.58
N VAL A 77 -9.70 -4.15 -9.97
CA VAL A 77 -10.31 -4.05 -8.62
C VAL A 77 -11.69 -4.73 -8.58
N SER A 78 -12.50 -4.51 -9.61
CA SER A 78 -13.80 -5.19 -9.74
C SER A 78 -13.63 -6.70 -9.83
N THR A 79 -12.66 -7.19 -10.59
CA THR A 79 -12.39 -8.63 -10.72
C THR A 79 -11.95 -9.24 -9.40
N TYR A 80 -11.08 -8.55 -8.65
CA TYR A 80 -10.61 -9.01 -7.34
C TYR A 80 -11.77 -9.23 -6.34
N SER A 81 -12.76 -8.34 -6.40
CA SER A 81 -13.90 -8.36 -5.46
C SER A 81 -14.98 -9.38 -5.84
N ASN A 82 -15.11 -9.70 -7.13
CA ASN A 82 -16.28 -10.45 -7.63
C ASN A 82 -15.94 -11.87 -8.11
N LEU A 83 -14.68 -12.16 -8.46
CA LEU A 83 -14.29 -13.47 -8.96
C LEU A 83 -13.91 -14.41 -7.81
N ILE A 84 -14.39 -15.64 -7.86
CA ILE A 84 -13.94 -16.70 -6.94
C ILE A 84 -12.53 -17.13 -7.38
N MET A 85 -11.56 -16.87 -6.51
CA MET A 85 -10.15 -17.12 -6.73
C MET A 85 -9.51 -17.81 -5.53
N ASP A 86 -8.44 -18.55 -5.77
CA ASP A 86 -7.56 -19.01 -4.70
C ASP A 86 -6.55 -17.94 -4.27
N ASP A 87 -5.73 -18.23 -3.26
CA ASP A 87 -4.78 -17.25 -2.73
C ASP A 87 -3.66 -16.89 -3.72
N ASP A 88 -3.27 -17.79 -4.63
CA ASP A 88 -2.24 -17.51 -5.64
C ASP A 88 -2.77 -16.53 -6.70
N GLU A 89 -4.02 -16.75 -7.14
CA GLU A 89 -4.74 -15.87 -8.07
C GLU A 89 -5.00 -14.49 -7.46
N ARG A 90 -5.42 -14.45 -6.19
CA ARG A 90 -5.63 -13.20 -5.46
C ARG A 90 -4.32 -12.45 -5.26
N PHE A 91 -3.25 -13.16 -4.87
CA PHE A 91 -1.94 -12.55 -4.73
C PHE A 91 -1.48 -11.94 -6.06
N ALA A 92 -1.52 -12.70 -7.15
CA ALA A 92 -1.13 -12.24 -8.48
C ALA A 92 -1.97 -11.06 -8.98
N LEU A 93 -3.29 -11.08 -8.76
CA LEU A 93 -4.14 -9.96 -9.17
C LEU A 93 -3.87 -8.71 -8.32
N MET A 94 -3.58 -8.86 -7.02
CA MET A 94 -3.26 -7.70 -6.19
C MET A 94 -1.92 -7.05 -6.56
N THR A 95 -0.90 -7.83 -6.96
CA THR A 95 0.35 -7.24 -7.45
C THR A 95 0.10 -6.38 -8.71
N LEU A 96 -0.72 -6.88 -9.64
CA LEU A 96 -1.15 -6.13 -10.83
C LEU A 96 -1.97 -4.88 -10.49
N ILE A 97 -2.91 -4.97 -9.54
CA ILE A 97 -3.70 -3.82 -9.06
C ILE A 97 -2.79 -2.75 -8.50
N ILE A 98 -1.81 -3.12 -7.66
CA ILE A 98 -0.88 -2.17 -7.05
C ILE A 98 -0.02 -1.47 -8.12
N ALA A 99 0.55 -2.24 -9.05
CA ALA A 99 1.35 -1.68 -10.14
C ALA A 99 0.51 -0.73 -11.02
N SER A 100 -0.74 -1.11 -11.32
CA SER A 100 -1.69 -0.28 -12.06
C SER A 100 -2.16 0.94 -11.27
N ALA A 101 -2.24 0.85 -9.94
CA ALA A 101 -2.58 1.98 -9.07
C ALA A 101 -1.44 3.01 -9.03
N HIS A 102 -0.19 2.55 -9.07
CA HIS A 102 0.97 3.43 -9.21
C HIS A 102 0.92 4.18 -10.55
N ASP A 103 0.69 3.46 -11.65
CA ASP A 103 0.54 4.05 -12.99
C ASP A 103 -0.66 5.03 -13.04
N ALA A 104 -1.78 4.66 -12.43
CA ALA A 104 -2.96 5.52 -12.35
C ALA A 104 -2.72 6.79 -11.52
N LEU A 105 -1.95 6.70 -10.44
CA LEU A 105 -1.57 7.83 -9.61
C LEU A 105 -0.71 8.83 -10.40
N ASP A 106 0.23 8.32 -11.19
CA ASP A 106 1.18 9.14 -11.96
C ASP A 106 0.55 9.74 -13.22
N PHE A 107 -0.31 9.00 -13.92
CA PHE A 107 -0.73 9.35 -15.28
C PHE A 107 -2.24 9.43 -15.52
N HIS A 108 -3.06 8.81 -14.65
CA HIS A 108 -4.52 8.72 -14.86
C HIS A 108 -5.37 9.39 -13.76
N ASN A 109 -4.73 10.12 -12.85
CA ASN A 109 -5.38 10.91 -11.81
C ASN A 109 -6.32 10.07 -10.92
N MET A 110 -5.81 8.94 -10.41
CA MET A 110 -6.52 8.07 -9.46
C MET A 110 -7.11 8.89 -8.31
N GLY A 111 -8.41 8.70 -8.07
CA GLY A 111 -9.14 9.43 -7.03
C GLY A 111 -9.03 8.80 -5.64
N GLU A 112 -9.35 9.58 -4.61
CA GLU A 112 -9.38 9.09 -3.21
C GLU A 112 -10.31 7.88 -3.01
N ALA A 113 -11.46 7.85 -3.69
CA ALA A 113 -12.42 6.76 -3.57
C ALA A 113 -11.92 5.44 -4.20
N GLU A 114 -11.19 5.54 -5.33
CA GLU A 114 -10.56 4.39 -5.97
C GLU A 114 -9.46 3.83 -5.08
N TRP A 115 -8.57 4.71 -4.58
CA TRP A 115 -7.55 4.32 -3.61
C TRP A 115 -8.18 3.71 -2.36
N ARG A 116 -9.25 4.30 -1.81
CA ARG A 116 -9.91 3.77 -0.60
C ARG A 116 -10.37 2.34 -0.79
N THR A 117 -10.87 2.00 -1.97
CA THR A 117 -11.28 0.62 -2.29
C THR A 117 -10.09 -0.34 -2.25
N ILE A 118 -8.97 0.03 -2.89
CA ILE A 118 -7.74 -0.77 -2.90
C ILE A 118 -7.18 -0.92 -1.49
N HIS A 119 -7.12 0.18 -0.74
CA HIS A 119 -6.73 0.22 0.66
C HIS A 119 -7.52 -0.78 1.50
N ASP A 120 -8.85 -0.75 1.41
CA ASP A 120 -9.72 -1.63 2.20
C ASP A 120 -9.50 -3.12 1.86
N LEU A 121 -9.25 -3.44 0.60
CA LEU A 121 -8.88 -4.80 0.18
C LEU A 121 -7.52 -5.23 0.76
N LEU A 122 -6.52 -4.34 0.73
CA LEU A 122 -5.18 -4.63 1.27
C LEU A 122 -5.20 -4.81 2.79
N VAL A 123 -5.98 -4.02 3.51
CA VAL A 123 -6.16 -4.18 4.96
C VAL A 123 -6.86 -5.50 5.27
N ALA A 124 -7.94 -5.83 4.53
CA ALA A 124 -8.70 -7.05 4.75
C ALA A 124 -7.86 -8.33 4.52
N ASP A 125 -6.96 -8.30 3.53
CA ASP A 125 -6.11 -9.42 3.14
C ASP A 125 -4.62 -9.19 3.45
N PHE A 126 -4.33 -8.43 4.49
CA PHE A 126 -2.98 -7.92 4.75
C PHE A 126 -1.90 -9.01 4.74
N LEU A 127 -2.13 -10.13 5.42
CA LEU A 127 -1.15 -11.22 5.50
C LEU A 127 -0.85 -11.84 4.13
N LEU A 128 -1.83 -11.90 3.23
CA LEU A 128 -1.64 -12.42 1.87
C LEU A 128 -0.72 -11.50 1.05
N HIS A 129 -0.84 -10.18 1.27
CA HIS A 129 -0.19 -9.15 0.46
C HIS A 129 0.98 -8.45 1.15
N ALA A 130 1.37 -8.90 2.35
CA ALA A 130 2.36 -8.23 3.18
C ALA A 130 3.70 -8.00 2.44
N SER A 131 4.18 -8.99 1.68
CA SER A 131 5.41 -8.84 0.89
C SER A 131 5.31 -7.76 -0.17
N THR A 132 4.17 -7.66 -0.83
CA THR A 132 3.92 -6.64 -1.85
C THR A 132 3.81 -5.27 -1.19
N ILE A 133 3.02 -5.13 -0.12
CA ILE A 133 2.90 -3.87 0.63
C ILE A 133 4.28 -3.40 1.13
N TYR A 134 5.07 -4.32 1.70
CA TYR A 134 6.41 -4.02 2.20
C TYR A 134 7.36 -3.53 1.09
N TYR A 135 7.36 -4.20 -0.07
CA TYR A 135 8.16 -3.79 -1.22
C TYR A 135 7.82 -2.36 -1.66
N TRP A 136 6.53 -2.07 -1.85
CA TRP A 136 6.06 -0.76 -2.28
C TRP A 136 6.16 0.31 -1.19
N CYS A 137 6.39 -0.05 0.07
CA CYS A 137 6.69 0.91 1.11
C CYS A 137 8.06 1.57 0.92
N CYS A 138 9.00 0.99 0.17
CA CYS A 138 10.38 1.50 0.06
C CYS A 138 10.97 1.82 1.45
N VAL A 139 10.96 0.84 2.35
CA VAL A 139 11.32 1.04 3.77
C VAL A 139 12.78 1.44 3.97
N ASP A 140 13.65 1.05 3.04
CA ASP A 140 15.08 1.34 3.05
C ASP A 140 15.45 2.62 2.27
N ALA A 141 14.46 3.30 1.66
CA ALA A 141 14.69 4.57 0.97
C ALA A 141 15.13 5.66 1.94
N THR A 142 16.21 6.35 1.59
CA THR A 142 16.82 7.43 2.37
C THR A 142 16.37 8.81 1.92
N CYS A 143 15.78 8.92 0.73
CA CYS A 143 15.20 10.14 0.18
C CYS A 143 13.95 9.85 -0.65
N MET A 144 13.25 10.93 -1.06
CA MET A 144 12.02 10.81 -1.83
C MET A 144 12.25 10.26 -3.24
N ASP A 145 13.41 10.53 -3.84
CA ASP A 145 13.74 10.09 -5.20
C ASP A 145 13.97 8.57 -5.30
N GLU A 146 14.11 7.89 -4.15
CA GLU A 146 14.23 6.44 -4.04
C GLU A 146 12.86 5.76 -3.78
N CYS A 147 11.78 6.54 -3.69
CA CYS A 147 10.42 6.04 -3.42
C CYS A 147 9.55 6.08 -4.68
N PHE A 148 8.64 5.12 -4.79
CA PHE A 148 7.49 5.24 -5.69
C PHE A 148 6.53 6.34 -5.21
N THR A 149 5.78 6.97 -6.09
CA THR A 149 4.73 7.94 -5.71
C THR A 149 3.63 7.30 -4.86
N LEU A 150 3.43 5.98 -5.03
CA LEU A 150 2.51 5.16 -4.25
C LEU A 150 3.02 4.85 -2.82
N SER A 151 4.32 5.02 -2.55
CA SER A 151 4.93 4.57 -1.28
C SER A 151 4.29 5.15 -0.01
N PRO A 152 3.94 6.45 0.07
CA PRO A 152 3.28 7.00 1.25
C PRO A 152 1.93 6.33 1.55
N LEU A 153 1.19 5.92 0.51
CA LEU A 153 -0.09 5.25 0.64
C LEU A 153 0.08 3.81 1.15
N MET A 154 1.11 3.10 0.68
CA MET A 154 1.43 1.75 1.17
C MET A 154 1.93 1.76 2.61
N ARG A 155 2.72 2.76 3.01
CA ARG A 155 3.11 2.94 4.42
C ARG A 155 1.90 3.16 5.32
N ALA A 156 0.86 3.84 4.84
CA ALA A 156 -0.39 4.02 5.59
C ALA A 156 -1.11 2.67 5.80
N VAL A 157 -1.25 1.85 4.74
CA VAL A 157 -1.80 0.49 4.84
C VAL A 157 -1.02 -0.34 5.85
N TRP A 158 0.31 -0.35 5.75
CA TRP A 158 1.18 -1.09 6.66
C TRP A 158 0.97 -0.65 8.12
N ASN A 159 0.99 0.65 8.40
CA ASN A 159 0.80 1.16 9.76
C ASN A 159 -0.59 0.87 10.34
N GLU A 160 -1.61 0.75 9.49
CA GLU A 160 -2.98 0.40 9.90
C GLU A 160 -3.15 -1.10 10.15
N ALA A 161 -2.59 -1.93 9.28
CA ALA A 161 -2.94 -3.35 9.18
C ALA A 161 -1.94 -4.32 9.80
N VAL A 162 -0.72 -3.89 10.14
CA VAL A 162 0.27 -4.77 10.80
C VAL A 162 -0.35 -5.35 12.06
N PRO A 163 -0.55 -6.68 12.12
CA PRO A 163 -1.08 -7.30 13.31
C PRO A 163 -0.04 -7.20 14.43
N ASP A 164 -0.51 -7.24 15.68
CA ASP A 164 0.39 -7.36 16.82
C ASP A 164 1.40 -8.49 16.57
N LYS A 165 2.68 -8.24 16.91
CA LYS A 165 3.87 -9.03 16.55
C LYS A 165 3.75 -10.54 16.74
N GLU A 166 2.81 -11.02 17.55
CA GLU A 166 2.55 -12.44 17.79
C GLU A 166 2.02 -13.18 16.54
N GLN A 167 1.29 -12.53 15.63
CA GLN A 167 0.63 -13.21 14.50
C GLN A 167 1.53 -13.43 13.26
N MET A 168 2.56 -12.59 13.05
CA MET A 168 3.49 -12.73 11.91
C MET A 168 4.39 -13.97 12.02
N SER A 169 4.66 -14.48 13.23
CA SER A 169 5.46 -15.68 13.46
C SER A 169 4.75 -17.01 13.13
N ALA A 170 3.45 -16.97 12.83
CA ALA A 170 2.59 -18.15 12.72
C ALA A 170 2.32 -18.61 11.27
N ILE A 171 2.91 -17.96 10.26
CA ILE A 171 2.69 -18.34 8.85
C ILE A 171 3.72 -19.41 8.45
N PRO A 172 3.30 -20.63 8.06
CA PRO A 172 4.22 -21.66 7.63
C PRO A 172 4.79 -21.26 6.27
N SER A 173 6.12 -21.17 6.19
CA SER A 173 6.87 -21.13 4.95
C SER A 173 6.53 -22.39 4.14
N GLY A 174 5.71 -22.22 3.10
CA GLY A 174 5.42 -23.29 2.13
C GLY A 174 6.73 -23.72 1.47
N GLY A 175 6.99 -25.03 1.48
CA GLY A 175 8.22 -25.66 1.00
C GLY A 175 8.22 -26.01 -0.49
#